data_AF-A0A5M7BD51-F1
#
_entry.id   AF-A0A5M7BD51-F1
#
_cell.length_a   1.000
_cell.length_b   1.000
_cell.length_c   1.000
_cell.angle_alpha   90.00
_cell.angle_beta   90.00
_cell.angle_gamma   90.00
#
_symmetry.space_group_name_H-M   'P 1'
#
loop_
_entity.id
_entity.type
_entity.pdbx_description
1 polymer ?
#
loop_
_entity_poly.entity_id
_entity_poly.type
_entity_poly.pdbx_seq_one_letter_code
_entity_poly.pdbx_strand_id
1 'polypeptide(L)'
;MITTKPAENFADEIRRFTEEGILFTVTMANATGAQQTRYGIATRADNTLIGSYYPCNIDRQEHWCVATADGYIYKTANEPNAVIKLITLA
;
A
#
# COMPACT_ATOMS: atom_id res chain seq x y z
N MET A 1 -21.97 11.89 33.37
CA MET A 1 -22.06 10.75 32.44
C MET A 1 -21.23 11.11 31.21
N ILE A 2 -20.08 10.46 31.01
CA ILE A 2 -19.27 10.66 29.81
C ILE A 2 -19.74 9.59 28.82
N THR A 3 -20.48 9.99 27.80
CA THR A 3 -20.85 9.10 26.70
C THR A 3 -19.65 9.01 25.77
N THR A 4 -18.84 7.96 25.91
CA THR A 4 -17.84 7.63 24.89
C THR A 4 -18.60 7.20 23.62
N LYS A 5 -18.47 7.97 22.54
CA LYS A 5 -18.88 7.54 21.20
C LYS A 5 -18.26 6.15 20.97
N PRO A 6 -19.03 5.13 20.56
CA PRO A 6 -18.44 3.84 20.24
C PRO A 6 -17.34 4.06 19.21
N ALA A 7 -16.15 3.50 19.44
CA ALA A 7 -15.07 3.53 18.47
C ALA A 7 -15.63 2.95 17.16
N GLU A 8 -15.75 3.79 16.12
CA GLU A 8 -16.02 3.29 14.78
C GLU A 8 -14.89 2.30 14.48
N ASN A 9 -15.24 1.05 14.19
CA ASN A 9 -14.27 0.00 13.90
C ASN A 9 -13.54 0.34 12.59
N PHE A 10 -12.47 1.13 12.68
CA PHE A 10 -11.49 1.36 11.62
C PHE A 10 -10.64 0.09 11.42
N ALA A 11 -11.28 -1.04 11.14
CA ALA A 11 -10.54 -2.26 10.86
C ALA A 11 -9.80 -2.09 9.53
N ASP A 12 -8.48 -2.19 9.57
CA ASP A 12 -7.67 -2.24 8.36
C ASP A 12 -8.08 -3.48 7.54
N GLU A 13 -8.36 -3.28 6.25
CA GLU A 13 -8.72 -4.32 5.29
C GLU A 13 -7.45 -4.79 4.57
N ILE A 14 -7.30 -6.11 4.38
CA ILE A 14 -6.26 -6.66 3.50
C ILE A 14 -6.88 -6.97 2.15
N ARG A 15 -6.38 -6.32 1.09
CA ARG A 15 -6.72 -6.62 -0.30
C ARG A 15 -5.62 -7.34 -1.02
N ARG A 16 -6.00 -8.18 -1.97
CA ARG A 16 -5.09 -8.85 -2.88
C ARG A 16 -5.59 -8.68 -4.30
N PHE A 17 -4.69 -8.30 -5.20
CA PHE A 17 -4.96 -8.23 -6.63
C PHE A 17 -3.71 -8.58 -7.41
N THR A 18 -3.89 -8.95 -8.67
CA THR A 18 -2.78 -9.29 -9.56
C THR A 18 -2.76 -8.30 -10.70
N GLU A 19 -1.58 -7.77 -11.01
CA GLU A 19 -1.33 -6.88 -12.15
C GLU A 19 -0.08 -7.37 -12.87
N GLU A 20 -0.14 -7.57 -14.18
CA GLU A 20 1.01 -8.06 -15.00
C GLU A 20 1.71 -9.31 -14.42
N GLY A 21 0.95 -10.23 -13.82
CA GLY A 21 1.47 -11.46 -13.21
C GLY A 21 2.13 -11.28 -11.83
N ILE A 22 2.06 -10.09 -11.25
CA ILE A 22 2.58 -9.76 -9.92
C ILE A 22 1.43 -9.69 -8.94
N LEU A 23 1.55 -10.41 -7.84
CA LEU A 23 0.59 -10.38 -6.74
C LEU A 23 0.90 -9.19 -5.84
N PHE A 24 -0.08 -8.31 -5.68
CA PHE A 24 -0.07 -7.23 -4.71
C PHE A 24 -0.90 -7.63 -3.49
N THR A 25 -0.32 -7.49 -2.30
CA THR A 25 -1.05 -7.60 -1.02
C THR A 25 -0.98 -6.27 -0.31
N VAL A 26 -2.14 -5.67 -0.04
CA VAL A 26 -2.27 -4.27 0.35
C VAL A 26 -3.10 -4.14 1.62
N THR A 27 -2.59 -3.44 2.61
CA THR A 27 -3.34 -3.03 3.79
C THR A 27 -3.98 -1.67 3.53
N MET A 28 -5.28 -1.58 3.74
CA MET A 28 -6.05 -0.37 3.54
C MET A 28 -6.76 0.05 4.83
N ALA A 29 -6.72 1.33 5.15
CA ALA A 29 -7.56 1.90 6.19
C ALA A 29 -8.94 2.22 5.62
N ASN A 30 -9.99 1.77 6.30
CA ASN A 30 -11.36 2.19 6.01
C ASN A 30 -11.76 3.32 6.96
N ALA A 31 -11.31 4.53 6.66
CA ALA A 31 -11.61 5.71 7.45
C ALA A 31 -12.84 6.43 6.89
N THR A 32 -13.93 6.47 7.65
CA THR A 32 -15.12 7.29 7.34
C THR A 32 -15.70 7.04 5.93
N GLY A 33 -15.65 5.79 5.45
CA GLY A 33 -16.16 5.40 4.13
C GLY A 33 -15.21 5.70 2.96
N ALA A 34 -14.02 6.26 3.21
CA ALA A 34 -12.95 6.37 2.22
C ALA A 34 -11.90 5.28 2.48
N GLN A 35 -11.67 4.43 1.48
CA GLN A 35 -10.60 3.44 1.51
C GLN A 35 -9.28 4.10 1.14
N GLN A 36 -8.26 3.91 1.97
CA GLN A 36 -6.94 4.47 1.76
C GLN A 36 -5.87 3.39 1.92
N THR A 37 -5.07 3.15 0.89
CA THR A 37 -3.91 2.27 0.99
C THR A 37 -2.91 2.84 2.00
N ARG A 38 -2.50 2.00 2.96
CA ARG A 38 -1.46 2.32 3.96
C ARG A 38 -0.11 1.73 3.57
N TYR A 39 -0.13 0.52 3.04
CA TYR A 39 1.07 -0.24 2.71
C TYR A 39 0.71 -1.35 1.73
N GLY A 40 1.59 -1.65 0.78
CA GLY A 40 1.45 -2.81 -0.08
C GLY A 40 2.79 -3.49 -0.38
N ILE A 41 2.73 -4.79 -0.63
CA ILE A 41 3.87 -5.61 -1.08
C ILE A 41 3.58 -6.20 -2.45
N ALA A 42 4.62 -6.32 -3.27
CA ALA A 42 4.58 -6.95 -4.58
C ALA A 42 5.45 -8.21 -4.59
N THR A 43 4.85 -9.33 -4.99
CA THR A 43 5.52 -10.63 -5.13
C THR A 43 5.29 -11.21 -6.51
N ARG A 44 6.32 -11.84 -7.08
CA ARG A 44 6.18 -12.67 -8.29
C ARG A 44 5.33 -13.92 -7.98
N ALA A 45 4.90 -14.63 -9.02
CA ALA A 45 4.12 -15.87 -8.90
C ALA A 45 4.84 -16.99 -8.12
N ASP A 46 6.17 -16.95 -8.06
CA ASP A 46 7.00 -17.87 -7.27
C ASP A 46 7.17 -17.43 -5.80
N ASN A 47 6.42 -16.42 -5.36
CA ASN A 47 6.50 -15.76 -4.05
C ASN A 47 7.79 -14.98 -3.79
N THR A 48 8.63 -14.72 -4.80
CA THR A 48 9.79 -13.84 -4.65
C THR A 48 9.34 -12.40 -4.43
N LEU A 49 9.84 -11.76 -3.37
CA LEU A 49 9.59 -10.34 -3.08
C LEU A 49 10.26 -9.46 -4.13
N ILE A 50 9.49 -8.57 -4.75
CA ILE A 50 9.99 -7.51 -5.64
C ILE A 50 10.25 -6.25 -4.81
N GLY A 51 9.29 -5.90 -3.95
CA GLY A 51 9.39 -4.75 -3.07
C GLY A 51 8.07 -4.42 -2.37
N SER A 52 8.05 -3.24 -1.78
CA SER A 52 6.91 -2.68 -1.07
C SER A 52 6.69 -1.23 -1.49
N TYR A 53 5.48 -0.74 -1.26
CA TYR A 53 5.13 0.66 -1.49
C TYR A 53 4.22 1.18 -0.38
N TYR A 54 4.37 2.46 -0.04
CA TYR A 54 3.62 3.12 1.02
C TYR A 54 3.59 4.65 0.82
N PRO A 55 2.62 5.38 1.37
CA PRO A 55 2.66 6.83 1.36
C PRO A 55 3.89 7.32 2.12
N CYS A 56 4.71 8.18 1.51
CA CYS A 56 5.87 8.78 2.19
C CYS A 56 5.45 9.70 3.36
N ASN A 57 4.21 10.20 3.31
CA ASN A 57 3.54 10.86 4.41
C ASN A 57 2.13 10.26 4.50
N ILE A 58 1.85 9.55 5.58
CA ILE A 58 0.63 8.74 5.74
C ILE A 58 -0.64 9.60 5.86
N ASP A 59 -0.50 10.85 6.28
CA ASP A 59 -1.61 11.79 6.49
C ASP A 59 -1.94 12.56 5.21
N ARG A 60 -0.93 12.86 4.39
CA ARG A 60 -1.08 13.70 3.19
C ARG A 60 -1.15 12.92 1.90
N GLN A 61 -0.51 11.74 1.84
CA GLN A 61 -0.39 10.88 0.65
C GLN A 61 0.08 11.59 -0.63
N GLU A 62 0.76 12.74 -0.49
CA GLU A 62 1.25 13.57 -1.62
C GLU A 62 2.33 12.87 -2.44
N HIS A 63 3.04 11.92 -1.82
CA HIS A 63 4.10 11.13 -2.43
C HIS A 63 4.06 9.70 -1.94
N TRP A 64 4.55 8.80 -2.78
CA TRP A 64 4.63 7.38 -2.51
C TRP A 64 6.06 6.90 -2.56
N CYS A 65 6.41 6.07 -1.59
CA CYS A 65 7.74 5.53 -1.40
C CYS A 65 7.70 4.07 -1.85
N VAL A 66 8.63 3.67 -2.71
CA VAL A 66 8.82 2.29 -3.17
C VAL A 66 10.13 1.80 -2.60
N ALA A 67 10.10 0.80 -1.73
CA ALA A 67 11.29 0.14 -1.21
C ALA A 67 11.46 -1.22 -1.90
N THR A 68 12.54 -1.39 -2.64
CA THR A 68 12.83 -2.60 -3.40
C THR A 68 13.46 -3.67 -2.51
N ALA A 69 13.38 -4.93 -2.94
CA ALA A 69 13.93 -6.06 -2.18
C ALA A 69 15.46 -5.99 -2.00
N ASP A 70 16.17 -5.30 -2.90
CA ASP A 70 17.61 -5.03 -2.81
C ASP A 70 17.96 -3.75 -2.02
N GLY A 71 16.97 -3.09 -1.43
CA GLY A 71 17.16 -2.01 -0.46
C GLY A 71 17.17 -0.58 -1.01
N TYR A 72 16.90 -0.38 -2.31
CA TYR A 72 16.74 0.97 -2.87
C TYR A 72 15.37 1.55 -2.55
N ILE A 73 15.33 2.87 -2.38
CA ILE A 73 14.09 3.61 -2.13
C ILE A 73 13.87 4.65 -3.21
N TYR A 74 12.73 4.58 -3.89
CA TYR A 74 12.27 5.55 -4.88
C TYR A 74 11.08 6.34 -4.33
N LYS A 75 10.96 7.60 -4.76
CA LYS A 75 9.75 8.39 -4.55
C LYS A 75 8.98 8.54 -5.85
N THR A 76 7.67 8.36 -5.81
CA THR A 76 6.75 8.56 -6.92
C THR A 76 5.67 9.56 -6.54
N ALA A 77 5.02 10.14 -7.55
CA ALA A 77 4.01 11.18 -7.34
C ALA A 77 2.68 10.66 -6.78
N ASN A 78 2.34 9.38 -6.98
CA ASN A 78 1.07 8.79 -6.58
C ASN A 78 1.17 7.25 -6.51
N GLU A 79 0.14 6.61 -5.97
CA GLU A 79 0.05 5.15 -5.82
C GLU A 79 0.19 4.41 -7.17
N PRO A 80 -0.53 4.79 -8.25
CA PRO A 80 -0.37 4.11 -9.54
C PRO A 80 1.06 4.09 -10.05
N ASN A 81 1.80 5.20 -9.89
CA ASN A 81 3.21 5.26 -10.29
C ASN A 81 4.10 4.36 -9.43
N ALA A 82 3.76 4.15 -8.15
CA ALA A 82 4.47 3.22 -7.28
C ALA A 82 4.23 1.76 -7.71
N VAL A 83 2.99 1.41 -8.04
CA VAL A 83 2.60 0.09 -8.58
C VAL A 83 3.33 -0.17 -9.90
N ILE A 84 3.28 0.77 -10.85
CA ILE A 84 4.00 0.68 -12.12
C ILE A 84 5.50 0.50 -11.87
N LYS A 85 6.09 1.23 -10.93
CA LYS A 85 7.51 1.08 -10.59
C LYS A 85 7.83 -0.34 -10.13
N LEU A 86 7.00 -0.95 -9.28
CA LEU A 86 7.18 -2.34 -8.85
C LEU A 86 7.01 -3.33 -10.01
N ILE A 87 6.07 -3.08 -10.93
CA ILE A 87 5.90 -3.89 -12.14
C ILE A 87 7.16 -3.84 -13.01
N THR A 88 7.75 -2.67 -13.20
CA THR A 88 8.98 -2.51 -14.01
C THR A 88 10.24 -3.11 -13.38
N LEU A 89 10.21 -3.45 -12.09
CA LEU A 89 11.33 -4.04 -11.35
C LEU A 89 11.23 -5.57 -11.23
N ALA A 90 10.07 -6.13 -11.60
CA ALA A 90 9.81 -7.57 -11.57
C ALA A 90 10.45 -8.29 -12.75
#